data_AF-A0A961QM45-F1
#
_entry.id   AF-A0A961QM45-F1
#
_cell.length_a   1.000
_cell.length_b   1.000
_cell.length_c   1.000
_cell.angle_alpha   90.00
_cell.angle_beta   90.00
_cell.angle_gamma   90.00
#
_symmetry.space_group_name_H-M   'P 1'
#
loop_
_entity.id
_entity.type
_entity.pdbx_description
1 polymer ?
#
loop_
_entity_poly.entity_id
_entity_poly.type
_entity_poly.pdbx_seq_one_letter_code
_entity_poly.pdbx_strand_id
1 'polypeptide(L)'
;IGANLTFFPQHFLGRQGMPRRYIDYPEAFAYWNYISSWGAFLSFASFLFFLGVVYYTLRHGKRVTENNYWNEHADTLEWTLPCPPPEHTFEQLPKREDWDHSHAH
;
A
#
# COMPACT_ATOMS: atom_id res chain seq x y z
N ILE A 1 1.08 11.45 -1.78
CA ILE A 1 1.61 12.78 -2.15
C ILE A 1 3.11 12.72 -2.46
N GLY A 2 3.95 12.21 -1.55
CA GLY A 2 5.40 12.07 -1.78
C GLY A 2 5.76 11.39 -3.11
N ALA A 3 5.15 10.25 -3.42
CA ALA A 3 5.36 9.54 -4.69
C ALA A 3 5.11 10.44 -5.93
N ASN A 4 4.02 11.20 -5.96
CA ASN A 4 3.74 12.13 -7.06
C ASN A 4 4.79 13.25 -7.12
N LEU A 5 5.22 13.78 -5.98
CA LEU A 5 6.25 14.82 -5.94
C LEU A 5 7.63 14.29 -6.40
N THR A 6 7.93 13.01 -6.23
CA THR A 6 9.14 12.37 -6.75
C THR A 6 9.07 12.18 -8.26
N PHE A 7 8.01 11.57 -8.78
CA PHE A 7 7.95 11.11 -10.18
C PHE A 7 7.37 12.15 -11.15
N PHE A 8 6.50 13.05 -10.70
CA PHE A 8 5.90 14.06 -11.58
C PHE A 8 6.95 15.04 -12.16
N PRO A 9 7.90 15.60 -11.38
CA PRO A 9 9.00 16.40 -11.92
C PRO A 9 9.85 15.72 -12.99
N GLN A 10 9.96 14.38 -12.94
CA GLN A 10 10.74 13.61 -13.90
C GLN A 10 10.16 13.67 -15.32
N HIS A 11 8.86 13.92 -15.47
CA HIS A 11 8.23 14.13 -16.78
C HIS A 11 8.75 15.42 -17.43
N PHE A 12 8.90 16.48 -16.64
CA PHE A 12 9.46 17.75 -17.14
C PHE A 12 10.95 17.62 -17.46
N LEU A 13 11.72 16.92 -16.62
CA LEU A 13 13.13 16.62 -16.89
C LEU A 13 13.32 15.80 -18.17
N GLY A 14 12.49 14.78 -18.38
CA GLY A 14 12.49 13.97 -19.59
C GLY A 14 12.17 14.80 -20.84
N ARG A 15 11.20 15.72 -20.75
CA ARG A 15 10.89 16.65 -21.85
C ARG A 15 12.02 17.63 -22.15
N GLN A 16 12.80 18.02 -21.15
CA GLN A 16 13.97 18.87 -21.32
C GLN A 16 15.22 18.11 -21.79
N GLY A 17 15.10 16.79 -22.02
CA GLY A 17 16.16 15.97 -22.60
C GLY A 17 17.15 15.40 -21.58
N MET A 18 16.83 15.39 -20.29
CA MET A 18 17.68 14.76 -19.28
C MET A 18 17.77 13.24 -19.53
N PRO A 19 18.96 12.71 -19.88
CA PRO A 19 19.10 11.29 -20.14
C PRO A 19 19.13 10.48 -18.83
N ARG A 20 18.68 9.22 -18.88
CA ARG A 20 18.66 8.32 -17.72
C ARG A 20 20.08 7.87 -17.33
N ARG A 21 20.28 7.56 -16.03
CA ARG A 21 21.52 6.96 -15.47
C ARG A 21 22.75 7.87 -15.48
N TYR A 22 22.57 9.15 -15.22
CA TYR A 22 23.66 10.11 -15.03
C TYR A 22 23.72 10.51 -13.57
N ILE A 23 24.95 10.55 -13.05
CA ILE A 23 25.23 10.93 -11.65
C ILE A 23 25.19 12.46 -11.52
N ASP A 24 25.65 13.16 -12.55
CA ASP A 24 25.79 14.61 -12.57
C ASP A 24 24.86 15.20 -13.64
N TYR A 25 24.39 16.42 -13.42
CA TYR A 25 23.53 17.14 -14.35
C TYR A 25 23.84 18.64 -14.38
N PRO A 26 23.65 19.31 -15.54
CA PRO A 26 23.75 20.77 -15.63
C PRO A 26 22.78 21.49 -14.69
N GLU A 27 23.15 22.70 -14.24
CA GLU A 27 22.33 23.59 -13.38
C GLU A 27 20.89 23.80 -13.91
N ALA A 28 20.68 23.75 -15.23
CA ALA A 28 19.36 23.86 -15.85
C ALA A 28 18.35 22.78 -15.39
N PHE A 29 18.83 21.63 -14.89
CA PHE A 29 18.01 20.54 -14.39
C PHE A 29 17.90 20.51 -12.85
N ALA A 30 18.62 21.39 -12.14
CA ALA A 30 18.70 21.36 -10.68
C ALA A 30 17.35 21.59 -10.00
N TYR A 31 16.53 22.50 -10.52
CA TYR A 31 15.23 22.83 -9.94
C TYR A 31 14.30 21.62 -9.81
N TRP A 32 14.10 20.87 -10.89
CA TRP A 32 13.20 19.71 -10.89
C TRP A 32 13.78 18.51 -10.13
N ASN A 33 15.10 18.33 -10.16
CA ASN A 33 15.77 17.31 -9.35
C ASN A 33 15.67 17.61 -7.84
N TYR A 34 15.74 18.88 -7.45
CA TYR A 34 15.56 19.31 -6.06
C TYR A 34 14.15 19.01 -5.54
N ILE A 35 13.11 19.33 -6.32
CA ILE A 35 11.72 19.00 -5.97
C ILE A 35 11.52 17.48 -5.88
N SER A 36 12.06 16.72 -6.84
CA SER A 36 12.00 15.26 -6.83
C SER A 36 12.65 14.66 -5.57
N SER A 37 13.78 15.24 -5.15
CA SER A 37 14.50 14.84 -3.93
C SER A 37 13.66 15.06 -2.67
N TRP A 38 12.98 16.20 -2.55
CA TRP A 38 12.03 16.44 -1.45
C TRP A 38 10.87 15.44 -1.44
N GLY A 39 10.34 15.08 -2.62
CA GLY A 39 9.34 14.02 -2.73
C GLY A 39 9.84 12.67 -2.22
N ALA A 40 11.12 12.35 -2.51
CA ALA A 40 11.75 11.11 -2.06
C ALA A 40 11.92 11.10 -0.53
N PHE A 41 12.39 12.21 0.06
CA PHE A 41 12.48 12.35 1.52
C PHE A 41 11.11 12.23 2.21
N LEU A 42 10.06 12.83 1.64
CA LEU A 42 8.70 12.70 2.18
C LEU A 42 8.20 11.24 2.12
N SER A 43 8.48 10.54 1.02
CA SER A 43 8.13 9.13 0.87
C SER A 43 8.88 8.24 1.85
N PHE A 44 10.16 8.55 2.10
CA PHE A 44 10.97 7.86 3.12
C PHE A 44 10.43 8.10 4.53
N ALA A 45 10.06 9.34 4.87
CA ALA A 45 9.41 9.64 6.15
C ALA A 45 8.10 8.87 6.34
N SER A 46 7.29 8.74 5.27
CA SER A 46 6.07 7.92 5.29
C SER A 46 6.37 6.43 5.53
N PHE A 47 7.47 5.92 5.00
CA PHE A 47 7.89 4.53 5.23
C PHE A 47 8.30 4.31 6.69
N LEU A 48 9.07 5.22 7.28
CA LEU A 48 9.41 5.17 8.70
C LEU A 48 8.15 5.25 9.59
N PHE A 49 7.21 6.11 9.23
CA PHE A 49 5.92 6.20 9.91
C PHE A 49 5.15 4.87 9.84
N PHE A 50 5.10 4.22 8.67
CA PHE A 50 4.48 2.91 8.52
C PHE A 50 5.10 1.85 9.45
N LEU A 51 6.42 1.79 9.55
CA LEU A 51 7.10 0.90 10.50
C LEU A 51 6.73 1.22 11.95
N GLY A 52 6.61 2.50 12.29
CA GLY A 52 6.13 2.96 13.60
C GLY A 52 4.70 2.48 13.89
N VAL A 53 3.79 2.57 12.92
CA VAL A 53 2.41 2.09 13.04
C VAL A 53 2.40 0.57 13.26
N VAL A 54 3.14 -0.20 12.47
CA VAL A 54 3.25 -1.66 12.63
C VAL A 54 3.78 -2.03 14.02
N TYR A 55 4.84 -1.35 14.48
CA TYR A 55 5.39 -1.58 15.81
C TYR A 55 4.35 -1.27 16.92
N TYR A 56 3.64 -0.16 16.78
CA TYR A 56 2.61 0.24 17.73
C TYR A 56 1.44 -0.75 17.76
N THR A 57 0.93 -1.18 16.60
CA THR A 57 -0.21 -2.11 16.53
C THR A 57 0.13 -3.48 17.10
N LEU A 58 1.36 -3.97 16.90
CA LEU A 58 1.80 -5.25 17.49
C LEU A 58 1.92 -5.21 19.02
N ARG A 59 2.25 -4.06 19.61
CA ARG A 59 2.48 -3.92 21.06
C ARG A 59 1.27 -3.42 21.83
N HIS A 60 0.52 -2.49 21.24
CA HIS A 60 -0.55 -1.73 21.91
C HIS A 60 -1.85 -1.71 21.11
N GLY A 61 -1.92 -2.41 19.96
CA GLY A 61 -3.13 -2.49 19.14
C GLY A 61 -4.28 -3.15 19.89
N LYS A 62 -5.50 -2.62 19.69
CA LYS A 62 -6.72 -3.25 20.20
C LYS A 62 -6.93 -4.58 19.49
N ARG A 63 -7.22 -5.63 20.25
CA ARG A 63 -7.63 -6.91 19.68
C ARG A 63 -9.02 -6.77 19.08
N VAL A 64 -9.14 -7.10 17.81
CA VAL A 64 -10.42 -7.17 17.11
C VAL A 64 -10.97 -8.57 17.31
N THR A 65 -12.23 -8.68 17.72
CA THR A 65 -12.92 -9.96 17.94
C THR A 65 -14.06 -10.19 16.94
N GLU A 66 -14.27 -9.25 16.03
CA GLU A 66 -15.25 -9.35 14.95
C GLU A 66 -14.66 -10.14 13.79
N ASN A 67 -15.45 -11.04 13.20
CA ASN A 67 -15.04 -11.88 12.07
C ASN A 67 -14.73 -11.03 10.84
N ASN A 68 -15.60 -10.05 10.55
CA ASN A 68 -15.44 -9.12 9.44
C ASN A 68 -15.36 -7.67 9.93
N TYR A 69 -14.13 -7.18 10.10
CA TYR A 69 -13.86 -5.81 10.52
C TYR A 69 -13.76 -4.82 9.34
N TRP A 70 -13.94 -5.27 8.10
CA TRP A 70 -13.83 -4.43 6.90
C TRP A 70 -15.16 -3.93 6.36
N ASN A 71 -16.29 -4.45 6.84
CA ASN A 71 -17.69 -4.21 6.45
C ASN A 71 -18.32 -5.31 5.57
N GLU A 72 -19.63 -5.19 5.34
CA GLU A 72 -20.45 -6.12 4.55
C GLU A 72 -20.02 -6.32 3.08
N HIS A 73 -19.07 -5.52 2.56
CA HIS A 73 -18.55 -5.65 1.20
C HIS A 73 -17.32 -6.57 1.12
N ALA A 74 -16.80 -7.00 2.27
CA ALA A 74 -15.78 -8.02 2.37
C ALA A 74 -16.49 -9.39 2.42
N ASP A 75 -16.79 -9.93 1.24
CA ASP A 75 -17.67 -11.10 1.02
C ASP A 75 -16.90 -12.40 0.71
N THR A 76 -15.57 -12.33 0.64
CA THR A 76 -14.72 -13.49 0.44
C THR A 76 -14.61 -14.37 1.70
N LEU A 77 -14.27 -15.65 1.50
CA LEU A 77 -14.29 -16.67 2.56
C LEU A 77 -13.44 -16.32 3.80
N GLU A 78 -12.35 -15.56 3.64
CA GLU A 78 -11.50 -15.16 4.77
C GLU A 78 -12.22 -14.30 5.82
N TRP A 79 -13.29 -13.59 5.44
CA TRP A 79 -14.08 -12.74 6.33
C TRP A 79 -15.16 -13.48 7.11
N THR A 80 -15.35 -14.77 6.81
CA THR A 80 -16.25 -15.65 7.59
C THR A 80 -15.60 -16.19 8.86
N LEU A 81 -14.27 -16.10 8.95
CA LEU A 81 -13.46 -16.65 10.02
C LEU A 81 -13.37 -15.71 11.23
N PRO A 82 -13.19 -16.25 12.46
CA PRO A 82 -12.93 -15.43 13.62
C PRO A 82 -11.55 -14.76 13.55
N CYS A 83 -11.41 -13.61 14.21
CA CYS A 83 -10.13 -12.93 14.39
C CYS A 83 -9.63 -13.14 15.84
N PRO A 84 -8.48 -13.80 16.08
CA PRO A 84 -7.54 -14.39 15.13
C PRO A 84 -8.02 -15.72 14.52
N PRO A 85 -7.56 -16.07 13.32
CA PRO A 85 -7.96 -17.32 12.66
C PRO A 85 -7.48 -18.55 13.44
N PRO A 86 -8.28 -19.63 13.49
CA PRO A 86 -7.90 -20.89 14.13
C PRO A 86 -6.84 -21.64 13.31
N GLU A 87 -6.15 -22.61 13.93
CA GLU A 87 -5.15 -23.45 13.22
C GLU A 87 -5.78 -24.27 12.09
N HIS A 88 -6.98 -24.81 12.32
CA HIS A 88 -7.82 -25.44 11.30
C HIS A 88 -8.86 -24.44 10.81
N THR A 89 -8.62 -23.89 9.62
CA THR A 89 -9.39 -22.78 9.05
C THR A 89 -10.88 -23.08 8.93
N PHE A 90 -11.24 -24.27 8.43
CA PHE A 90 -12.63 -24.68 8.24
C PHE A 90 -12.84 -26.10 8.75
N GLU A 91 -13.80 -26.27 9.66
CA GLU A 91 -14.25 -27.60 10.11
C GLU A 91 -15.08 -28.31 9.02
N GLN A 92 -15.81 -27.54 8.22
CA GLN A 92 -16.58 -28.01 7.07
C GLN A 92 -16.09 -27.30 5.82
N LEU A 93 -15.80 -28.07 4.77
CA LEU A 93 -15.33 -27.50 3.50
C LEU A 93 -16.38 -26.52 2.94
N PRO A 94 -15.99 -25.26 2.67
CA PRO A 94 -16.91 -24.30 2.08
C PRO A 94 -17.29 -24.77 0.67
N LYS A 95 -18.56 -24.58 0.33
CA LYS A 95 -19.07 -24.84 -1.01
C LYS A 95 -18.81 -23.62 -1.88
N ARG A 96 -18.83 -23.84 -3.19
CA ARG A 96 -18.70 -22.76 -4.19
C ARG A 96 -19.77 -21.67 -3.98
N GLU A 97 -20.98 -22.09 -3.61
CA GLU A 97 -22.14 -21.22 -3.36
C GLU A 97 -21.92 -20.21 -2.22
N ASP A 98 -20.98 -20.48 -1.30
CA ASP A 98 -20.77 -19.65 -0.11
C ASP A 98 -19.99 -18.35 -0.40
N TRP A 99 -19.37 -18.23 -1.59
CA TRP A 99 -18.54 -17.08 -1.98
C TRP A 99 -18.64 -16.69 -3.46
N ASP A 100 -19.13 -17.59 -4.31
CA ASP A 100 -19.34 -17.31 -5.73
C ASP A 100 -20.73 -16.68 -5.92
N HIS A 101 -20.78 -15.35 -5.88
CA HIS A 101 -21.99 -14.57 -6.17
C HIS A 101 -22.22 -14.35 -7.68
N SER A 102 -21.51 -15.06 -8.57
CA SER A 102 -21.78 -14.96 -10.00
C SER A 102 -23.17 -15.50 -10.32
N HIS A 103 -23.92 -14.74 -11.14
CA HIS A 103 -25.18 -15.25 -11.66
C HIS A 103 -24.87 -16.46 -12.55
N ALA A 104 -25.41 -17.61 -12.18
CA ALA A 104 -25.40 -18.79 -13.03
C ALA A 104 -26.01 -18.39 -14.39
N HIS A 105 -25.20 -18.43 -15.44
CA HIS A 105 -25.65 -18.29 -16.82
C HIS A 105 -26.37 -19.56 -17.29
#